data_AF-A0A7S3RH29-F1
#
_entry.id   AF-A0A7S3RH29-F1
#
_cell.length_a   1.000
_cell.length_b   1.000
_cell.length_c   1.000
_cell.angle_alpha   90.00
_cell.angle_beta   90.00
_cell.angle_gamma   90.00
#
_symmetry.space_group_name_H-M   'P 1'
#
loop_
_entity.id
_entity.type
_entity.pdbx_description
1 polymer ?
#
loop_
_entity_poly.entity_id
_entity_poly.type
_entity_poly.pdbx_seq_one_letter_code
_entity_poly.pdbx_strand_id
1 'polypeptide(L)'
;PKTIAGTHFFMHLGHRAKNQIVPYADDDCREAFNVMFVWEAIRPLLFGLTAFLLPDEATLDPNLFVDSLQKHACSRVLTTPSLLNTILRHCARDIGTRLAAMRTWYMCGEVLPMSTVHNFQQALPGCRLVNDYSAWECGDVAYAVVTPPPAYIPSKTFAVAGEIAPG
;
A
#
# COMPACT_ATOMS: atom_id res chain seq x y z
N PRO A 1 -11.56 -17.76 -16.70
CA PRO A 1 -11.32 -17.64 -15.24
C PRO A 1 -10.47 -18.82 -14.78
N LYS A 2 -9.46 -18.59 -13.92
CA LYS A 2 -8.66 -19.66 -13.32
C LYS A 2 -8.60 -19.45 -11.81
N THR A 3 -8.55 -20.53 -11.05
CA THR A 3 -8.37 -20.48 -9.59
C THR A 3 -6.88 -20.52 -9.28
N ILE A 4 -6.42 -19.61 -8.43
CA ILE A 4 -5.07 -19.69 -7.88
C ILE A 4 -5.13 -20.40 -6.54
N ALA A 5 -4.45 -21.54 -6.44
CA ALA A 5 -4.34 -22.29 -5.20
C ALA A 5 -3.13 -21.79 -4.39
N GLY A 6 -3.39 -20.98 -3.37
CA GLY A 6 -2.38 -20.58 -2.40
C GLY A 6 -2.29 -21.57 -1.24
N THR A 7 -1.08 -21.93 -0.83
CA THR A 7 -0.87 -22.69 0.42
C THR A 7 -0.91 -21.75 1.63
N HIS A 8 -1.02 -22.30 2.83
CA HIS A 8 -0.83 -21.49 4.05
C HIS A 8 0.55 -20.81 4.08
N PHE A 9 1.61 -21.52 3.64
CA PHE A 9 2.96 -20.96 3.56
C PHE A 9 3.04 -19.75 2.61
N PHE A 10 2.34 -19.82 1.47
CA PHE A 10 2.27 -18.73 0.50
C PHE A 10 1.74 -17.43 1.11
N MET A 11 0.64 -17.50 1.87
CA MET A 11 0.09 -16.34 2.59
C MET A 11 1.07 -15.76 3.62
N HIS A 12 1.76 -16.63 4.36
CA HIS A 12 2.68 -16.19 5.43
C HIS A 12 3.95 -15.53 4.90
N LEU A 13 4.50 -16.02 3.80
CA LEU A 13 5.78 -15.56 3.28
C LEU A 13 5.73 -14.08 2.90
N GLY A 14 4.71 -13.66 2.14
CA GLY A 14 4.52 -12.26 1.73
C GLY A 14 4.41 -11.33 2.93
N HIS A 15 3.55 -11.66 3.90
CA HIS A 15 3.35 -10.86 5.11
C HIS A 15 4.60 -10.76 5.99
N ARG A 16 5.38 -11.84 6.13
CA ARG A 16 6.66 -11.79 6.87
C ARG A 16 7.70 -10.95 6.17
N ALA A 17 7.81 -11.04 4.84
CA ALA A 17 8.69 -10.18 4.06
C ALA A 17 8.28 -8.70 4.18
N LYS A 18 6.98 -8.37 4.08
CA LYS A 18 6.44 -7.01 4.34
C LYS A 18 6.89 -6.49 5.70
N ASN A 19 6.76 -7.31 6.74
CA ASN A 19 7.13 -6.93 8.11
C ASN A 19 8.66 -6.79 8.31
N GLN A 20 9.50 -7.48 7.52
CA GLN A 20 10.95 -7.28 7.58
C GLN A 20 11.37 -5.95 6.95
N ILE A 21 10.72 -5.53 5.86
CA ILE A 21 11.04 -4.29 5.14
C ILE A 21 10.42 -3.08 5.83
N VAL A 22 9.17 -3.22 6.29
CA VAL A 22 8.38 -2.16 6.89
C VAL A 22 7.71 -2.67 8.18
N PRO A 23 8.49 -2.88 9.26
CA PRO A 23 8.01 -3.50 10.49
C PRO A 23 6.85 -2.74 11.11
N TYR A 24 5.93 -3.47 11.75
CA TYR A 24 4.98 -2.90 12.71
C TYR A 24 5.72 -2.11 13.77
N ALA A 25 5.26 -0.88 14.03
CA ALA A 25 5.97 0.08 14.86
C ALA A 25 5.55 0.02 16.33
N ASP A 26 4.36 -0.53 16.61
CA ASP A 26 3.72 -0.59 17.92
C ASP A 26 2.72 -1.75 17.93
N ASP A 27 2.39 -2.21 19.14
CA ASP A 27 1.46 -3.31 19.42
C ASP A 27 -0.02 -2.89 19.22
N ASP A 28 -0.35 -1.59 19.14
CA ASP A 28 -1.69 -1.08 18.79
C ASP A 28 -1.82 -0.65 17.32
N CYS A 29 -1.00 -1.23 16.43
CA CYS A 29 -1.15 -0.96 15.00
C CYS A 29 -2.52 -1.44 14.49
N ARG A 30 -3.27 -0.53 13.87
CA ARG A 30 -4.57 -0.77 13.25
C ARG A 30 -4.45 -0.67 11.75
N GLU A 31 -4.90 -1.70 11.05
CA GLU A 31 -4.72 -1.82 9.61
C GLU A 31 -6.05 -1.95 8.90
N ALA A 32 -6.32 -1.00 8.01
CA ALA A 32 -7.54 -0.96 7.23
C ALA A 32 -7.39 -1.73 5.91
N PHE A 33 -8.47 -2.39 5.49
CA PHE A 33 -8.52 -3.13 4.23
C PHE A 33 -9.92 -3.08 3.60
N ASN A 34 -9.95 -3.17 2.29
CA ASN A 34 -11.16 -3.39 1.47
C ASN A 34 -10.76 -3.97 0.10
N VAL A 35 -9.65 -3.46 -0.44
CA VAL A 35 -8.97 -4.01 -1.63
C VAL A 35 -8.13 -5.23 -1.23
N MET A 36 -8.07 -6.25 -2.09
CA MET A 36 -7.27 -7.48 -1.87
C MET A 36 -7.61 -8.20 -0.54
N PHE A 37 -8.91 -8.22 -0.21
CA PHE A 37 -9.49 -8.57 1.08
C PHE A 37 -8.83 -9.74 1.82
N VAL A 38 -8.78 -10.94 1.25
CA VAL A 38 -8.29 -12.13 1.98
C VAL A 38 -6.82 -11.98 2.39
N TRP A 39 -6.00 -11.36 1.54
CA TRP A 39 -4.58 -11.12 1.80
C TRP A 39 -4.40 -10.07 2.90
N GLU A 40 -5.07 -8.93 2.76
CA GLU A 40 -4.88 -7.81 3.68
C GLU A 40 -5.60 -7.99 5.02
N ALA A 41 -6.71 -8.74 5.08
CA ALA A 41 -7.42 -9.02 6.33
C ALA A 41 -6.58 -9.88 7.29
N ILE A 42 -5.84 -10.86 6.76
CA ILE A 42 -5.05 -11.80 7.55
C ILE A 42 -3.76 -11.15 8.05
N ARG A 43 -3.18 -10.21 7.27
CA ARG A 43 -1.89 -9.58 7.55
C ARG A 43 -1.73 -9.09 8.99
N PRO A 44 -2.57 -8.19 9.53
CA PRO A 44 -2.41 -7.72 10.92
C PRO A 44 -2.67 -8.82 11.95
N LEU A 45 -3.60 -9.74 11.67
CA LEU A 45 -3.96 -10.82 12.60
C LEU A 45 -2.79 -11.79 12.86
N LEU A 46 -1.93 -12.01 11.85
CA LEU A 46 -0.71 -12.82 12.01
C LEU A 46 0.28 -12.26 13.04
N PHE A 47 0.18 -10.97 13.35
CA PHE A 47 1.04 -10.28 14.30
C PHE A 47 0.30 -9.88 15.59
N GLY A 48 -0.93 -10.37 15.81
CA GLY A 48 -1.73 -10.02 16.99
C GLY A 48 -2.33 -8.61 16.96
N LEU A 49 -2.41 -8.00 15.77
CA LEU A 49 -2.84 -6.62 15.57
C LEU A 49 -4.29 -6.54 15.10
N THR A 50 -4.81 -5.31 15.04
CA THR A 50 -6.22 -5.07 14.69
C THR A 50 -6.40 -4.92 13.18
N ALA A 51 -7.29 -5.75 12.62
CA ALA A 51 -7.75 -5.65 11.23
C ALA A 51 -9.07 -4.84 11.19
N PHE A 52 -9.15 -3.83 10.33
CA PHE A 52 -10.33 -2.98 10.15
C PHE A 52 -10.88 -3.05 8.72
N LEU A 53 -12.09 -3.59 8.56
CA LEU A 53 -12.76 -3.63 7.27
C LEU A 53 -13.39 -2.27 6.95
N LEU A 54 -12.97 -1.65 5.84
CA LEU A 54 -13.64 -0.48 5.29
C LEU A 54 -14.89 -0.91 4.52
N PRO A 55 -15.99 -0.15 4.59
CA PRO A 55 -17.19 -0.43 3.81
C PRO A 55 -16.91 -0.30 2.31
N ASP A 56 -17.60 -1.09 1.48
CA ASP A 56 -17.36 -1.12 0.03
C ASP A 56 -17.58 0.25 -0.61
N GLU A 57 -18.56 1.00 -0.09
CA GLU A 57 -18.88 2.36 -0.53
C GLU A 57 -17.71 3.35 -0.36
N ALA A 58 -16.81 3.09 0.60
CA ALA A 58 -15.64 3.94 0.82
C ALA A 58 -14.70 3.96 -0.38
N THR A 59 -14.67 2.93 -1.21
CA THR A 59 -13.83 2.93 -2.43
C THR A 59 -14.33 3.92 -3.50
N LEU A 60 -15.61 4.30 -3.43
CA LEU A 60 -16.26 5.23 -4.34
C LEU A 60 -16.41 6.63 -3.73
N ASP A 61 -16.37 6.76 -2.41
CA ASP A 61 -16.42 8.02 -1.68
C ASP A 61 -15.10 8.28 -0.90
N PRO A 62 -14.21 9.12 -1.44
CA PRO A 62 -12.97 9.50 -0.78
C PRO A 62 -13.11 10.07 0.62
N ASN A 63 -14.18 10.82 0.90
CA ASN A 63 -14.38 11.40 2.23
C ASN A 63 -14.77 10.32 3.22
N LEU A 64 -15.68 9.42 2.84
CA LEU A 64 -16.03 8.26 3.65
C LEU A 64 -14.81 7.37 3.92
N PHE A 65 -13.93 7.19 2.92
CA PHE A 65 -12.68 6.46 3.10
C PHE A 65 -11.80 7.08 4.19
N VAL A 66 -11.54 8.39 4.08
CA VAL A 66 -10.70 9.12 5.04
C VAL A 66 -11.36 9.17 6.42
N ASP A 67 -12.68 9.39 6.49
CA ASP A 67 -13.45 9.39 7.75
C ASP A 67 -13.40 8.04 8.45
N SER A 68 -13.51 6.95 7.69
CA SER A 68 -13.41 5.60 8.22
C SER A 68 -12.02 5.33 8.80
N LEU A 69 -10.96 5.72 8.09
CA LEU A 69 -9.59 5.61 8.59
C LEU A 69 -9.38 6.45 9.86
N GLN A 70 -9.85 7.69 9.86
CA GLN A 70 -9.74 8.62 10.99
C GLN A 70 -10.48 8.09 12.23
N LYS A 71 -11.75 7.70 12.06
CA LYS A 71 -12.62 7.20 13.14
C LYS A 71 -11.99 6.03 13.89
N HIS A 72 -11.27 5.18 13.18
CA HIS A 72 -10.64 3.99 13.74
C HIS A 72 -9.15 4.15 14.01
N ALA A 73 -8.60 5.37 13.88
CA ALA A 73 -7.19 5.68 14.04
C ALA A 73 -6.28 4.71 13.27
N CYS A 74 -6.67 4.38 12.04
CA CYS A 74 -5.94 3.42 11.22
C CYS A 74 -4.54 3.97 10.92
N SER A 75 -3.55 3.11 11.18
CA SER A 75 -2.13 3.44 11.04
C SER A 75 -1.52 2.86 9.77
N ARG A 76 -2.22 1.89 9.15
CA ARG A 76 -1.83 1.24 7.90
C ARG A 76 -3.03 1.00 7.00
N VAL A 77 -2.81 1.06 5.68
CA VAL A 77 -3.79 0.71 4.67
C VAL A 77 -3.08 0.30 3.37
N LEU A 78 -3.74 -0.53 2.56
CA LEU A 78 -3.36 -0.80 1.18
C LEU A 78 -4.46 -0.30 0.23
N THR A 79 -4.07 0.40 -0.83
CA THR A 79 -4.97 0.75 -1.94
C THR A 79 -4.29 0.54 -3.29
N THR A 80 -5.02 0.75 -4.38
CA THR A 80 -4.37 0.95 -5.69
C THR A 80 -3.88 2.40 -5.83
N PRO A 81 -2.89 2.66 -6.70
CA PRO A 81 -2.49 4.01 -7.10
C PRO A 81 -3.64 4.91 -7.55
N SER A 82 -4.59 4.39 -8.33
CA SER A 82 -5.75 5.16 -8.81
C SER A 82 -6.66 5.59 -7.66
N LEU A 83 -6.96 4.70 -6.71
CA LEU A 83 -7.76 5.06 -5.53
C LEU A 83 -7.05 6.10 -4.68
N LEU A 84 -5.76 5.94 -4.41
CA LEU A 84 -4.99 6.94 -3.65
C LEU A 84 -5.01 8.31 -4.35
N ASN A 85 -4.82 8.34 -5.66
CA ASN A 85 -4.84 9.59 -6.42
C ASN A 85 -6.22 10.28 -6.31
N THR A 86 -7.32 9.51 -6.36
CA THR A 86 -8.66 10.05 -6.12
C THR A 86 -8.81 10.62 -4.70
N ILE A 87 -8.30 9.92 -3.68
CA ILE A 87 -8.31 10.39 -2.30
C ILE A 87 -7.53 11.70 -2.15
N LEU A 88 -6.30 11.76 -2.68
CA LEU A 88 -5.47 12.96 -2.61
C LEU A 88 -6.13 14.14 -3.32
N ARG A 89 -6.77 13.94 -4.48
CA ARG A 89 -7.46 15.02 -5.20
C ARG A 89 -8.60 15.65 -4.38
N HIS A 90 -9.35 14.85 -3.62
CA HIS A 90 -10.53 15.34 -2.90
C HIS A 90 -10.23 15.77 -1.47
N CYS A 91 -9.26 15.15 -0.80
CA CYS A 91 -9.02 15.32 0.64
C CYS A 91 -7.66 15.94 0.98
N ALA A 92 -6.78 16.27 0.02
CA ALA A 92 -5.40 16.72 0.32
C ALA A 92 -5.30 17.92 1.29
N ARG A 93 -6.31 18.79 1.37
CA ARG A 93 -6.25 20.00 2.21
C ARG A 93 -6.18 19.69 3.70
N ASP A 94 -6.84 18.64 4.16
CA ASP A 94 -7.01 18.30 5.57
C ASP A 94 -6.66 16.82 5.89
N ILE A 95 -6.33 16.01 4.88
CA ILE A 95 -5.99 14.59 5.09
C ILE A 95 -4.85 14.39 6.09
N GLY A 96 -3.86 15.30 6.13
CA GLY A 96 -2.75 15.22 7.09
C GLY A 96 -3.20 15.35 8.55
N THR A 97 -4.17 16.22 8.84
CA THR A 97 -4.71 16.38 10.20
C THR A 97 -5.70 15.27 10.54
N ARG A 98 -6.54 14.88 9.57
CA ARG A 98 -7.51 13.79 9.72
C ARG A 98 -6.85 12.43 9.93
N LEU A 99 -5.75 12.17 9.23
CA LEU A 99 -5.01 10.91 9.29
C LEU A 99 -3.72 11.01 10.10
N ALA A 100 -3.74 11.74 11.23
CA ALA A 100 -2.59 11.90 12.11
C ALA A 100 -2.03 10.59 12.69
N ALA A 101 -2.84 9.52 12.72
CA ALA A 101 -2.43 8.17 13.13
C ALA A 101 -1.75 7.36 12.00
N MET A 102 -1.88 7.79 10.74
CA MET A 102 -1.36 7.05 9.58
C MET A 102 0.18 7.03 9.57
N ARG A 103 0.76 5.85 9.35
CA ARG A 103 2.21 5.63 9.36
C ARG A 103 2.70 4.94 8.09
N THR A 104 1.88 4.10 7.45
CA THR A 104 2.29 3.36 6.26
C THR A 104 1.12 3.17 5.30
N TRP A 105 1.33 3.50 4.02
CA TRP A 105 0.36 3.32 2.96
C TRP A 105 0.96 2.45 1.86
N TYR A 106 0.37 1.30 1.60
CA TYR A 106 0.81 0.38 0.54
C TYR A 106 0.05 0.61 -0.76
N MET A 107 0.76 0.56 -1.89
CA MET A 107 0.26 0.65 -3.25
C MET A 107 0.46 -0.68 -3.95
N CYS A 108 -0.60 -1.25 -4.51
CA CYS A 108 -0.52 -2.51 -5.23
C CYS A 108 -1.49 -2.54 -6.43
N GLY A 109 -1.22 -3.41 -7.39
CA GLY A 109 -2.14 -3.76 -8.48
C GLY A 109 -2.14 -2.83 -9.70
N GLU A 110 -1.44 -1.70 -9.64
CA GLU A 110 -1.26 -0.78 -10.78
C GLU A 110 0.15 -0.18 -10.77
N VAL A 111 0.54 0.43 -11.89
CA VAL A 111 1.76 1.24 -11.94
C VAL A 111 1.59 2.46 -11.04
N LEU A 112 2.53 2.68 -10.11
CA LEU A 112 2.56 3.85 -9.25
C LEU A 112 3.24 5.05 -9.94
N PRO A 113 2.51 6.11 -10.33
CA PRO A 113 3.11 7.28 -10.96
C PRO A 113 3.89 8.14 -9.97
N MET A 114 5.02 8.70 -10.39
CA MET A 114 5.83 9.60 -9.55
C MET A 114 5.07 10.85 -9.09
N SER A 115 4.09 11.33 -9.89
CA SER A 115 3.22 12.44 -9.48
C SER A 115 2.36 12.08 -8.27
N THR A 116 1.87 10.85 -8.17
CA THR A 116 1.13 10.36 -7.00
C THR A 116 2.04 10.32 -5.77
N VAL A 117 3.29 9.86 -5.92
CA VAL A 117 4.30 9.85 -4.84
C VAL A 117 4.55 11.26 -4.31
N HIS A 118 4.74 12.23 -5.22
CA HIS A 118 4.98 13.62 -4.85
C HIS A 118 3.77 14.23 -4.11
N ASN A 119 2.57 14.07 -4.65
CA ASN A 119 1.34 14.58 -4.03
C ASN A 119 1.09 13.94 -2.66
N PHE A 120 1.36 12.65 -2.53
CA PHE A 120 1.24 11.93 -1.26
C PHE A 120 2.18 12.51 -0.20
N GLN A 121 3.45 12.73 -0.55
CA GLN A 121 4.44 13.25 0.39
C GLN A 121 4.08 14.65 0.89
N GLN A 122 3.50 15.49 0.05
CA GLN A 122 3.00 16.81 0.47
C GLN A 122 1.81 16.69 1.42
N ALA A 123 0.89 15.77 1.15
CA ALA A 123 -0.33 15.60 1.94
C ALA A 123 -0.11 14.86 3.27
N LEU A 124 0.82 13.89 3.30
CA LEU A 124 1.09 13.00 4.44
C LEU A 124 2.61 12.86 4.67
N PRO A 125 3.33 13.94 5.06
CA PRO A 125 4.78 13.93 5.16
C PRO A 125 5.35 12.96 6.21
N GLY A 126 4.55 12.59 7.22
CA GLY A 126 4.92 11.61 8.25
C GLY A 126 4.59 10.16 7.89
N CYS A 127 4.03 9.90 6.71
CA CYS A 127 3.61 8.57 6.29
C CYS A 127 4.55 7.98 5.23
N ARG A 128 4.90 6.70 5.40
CA ARG A 128 5.66 5.96 4.38
C ARG A 128 4.73 5.50 3.27
N LEU A 129 5.07 5.82 2.02
CA LEU A 129 4.42 5.21 0.85
C LEU A 129 5.25 4.02 0.40
N VAL A 130 4.62 2.87 0.23
CA VAL A 130 5.27 1.62 -0.16
C VAL A 130 4.68 1.15 -1.48
N ASN A 131 5.51 0.96 -2.50
CA ASN A 131 5.11 0.31 -3.73
C ASN A 131 5.29 -1.20 -3.58
N ASP A 132 4.22 -1.96 -3.81
CA ASP A 132 4.14 -3.41 -3.72
C ASP A 132 3.76 -3.96 -5.09
N TYR A 133 4.70 -4.67 -5.71
CA TYR A 133 4.47 -5.40 -6.93
C TYR A 133 4.14 -6.85 -6.59
N SER A 134 2.92 -7.27 -6.93
CA SER A 134 2.43 -8.62 -6.73
C SER A 134 1.66 -9.12 -7.95
N ALA A 135 1.46 -10.43 -8.02
CA ALA A 135 0.52 -11.06 -8.92
C ALA A 135 -0.22 -12.17 -8.19
N TRP A 136 -1.45 -12.48 -8.61
CA TRP A 136 -2.24 -13.54 -7.97
C TRP A 136 -1.49 -14.87 -7.92
N GLU A 137 -0.75 -15.21 -8.98
CA GLU A 137 -0.03 -16.48 -9.18
C GLU A 137 1.19 -16.67 -8.29
N CYS A 138 1.86 -15.59 -7.87
CA CYS A 138 3.12 -15.67 -7.13
C CYS A 138 3.12 -14.84 -5.83
N GLY A 139 2.01 -14.17 -5.51
CA GLY A 139 1.91 -13.31 -4.35
C GLY A 139 2.75 -12.06 -4.55
N ASP A 140 3.23 -11.52 -3.45
CA ASP A 140 4.07 -10.34 -3.45
C ASP A 140 5.51 -10.67 -3.93
N VAL A 141 6.01 -9.91 -4.91
CA VAL A 141 7.30 -10.15 -5.59
C VAL A 141 8.36 -9.14 -5.18
N ALA A 142 8.00 -7.86 -5.12
CA ALA A 142 8.94 -6.79 -4.82
C ALA A 142 8.29 -5.64 -4.06
N TYR A 143 9.05 -5.04 -3.14
CA TYR A 143 8.62 -3.89 -2.37
C TYR A 143 9.65 -2.78 -2.40
N ALA A 144 9.18 -1.54 -2.43
CA ALA A 144 10.04 -0.38 -2.28
C ALA A 144 9.35 0.69 -1.43
N VAL A 145 10.02 1.19 -0.41
CA VAL A 145 9.62 2.44 0.25
C VAL A 145 9.99 3.58 -0.68
N VAL A 146 9.01 4.37 -1.10
CA VAL A 146 9.17 5.44 -2.10
C VAL A 146 9.03 6.84 -1.50
N THR A 147 8.99 6.97 -0.17
CA THR A 147 9.09 8.26 0.53
C THR A 147 10.27 8.29 1.52
N PRO A 148 11.13 9.33 1.47
CA PRO A 148 11.17 10.37 0.45
C PRO A 148 11.45 9.76 -0.94
N PRO A 149 10.95 10.37 -2.03
CA PRO A 149 11.15 9.84 -3.37
C PRO A 149 12.65 9.71 -3.61
N PRO A 150 13.14 8.53 -4.03
CA PRO A 150 14.54 8.38 -4.37
C PRO A 150 14.87 9.36 -5.50
N ALA A 151 16.13 9.81 -5.56
CA ALA A 151 16.59 10.54 -6.73
C ALA A 151 16.30 9.69 -7.97
N TYR A 152 15.56 10.23 -8.93
CA TYR A 152 15.33 9.53 -10.18
C TYR A 152 16.65 9.45 -10.93
N ILE A 153 17.20 8.24 -11.00
CA ILE A 153 18.39 7.93 -11.81
C ILE A 153 17.86 7.14 -13.00
N PRO A 154 17.65 7.78 -14.18
CA PRO A 154 17.25 7.05 -15.36
C PRO A 154 18.29 5.97 -15.66
N SER A 155 17.83 4.77 -16.02
CA SER A 155 18.74 3.75 -16.54
C SER A 155 19.53 4.36 -17.69
N LYS A 156 20.85 4.21 -17.67
CA LYS A 156 21.70 4.56 -18.81
C LYS A 156 21.86 3.38 -19.77
N THR A 157 21.35 2.22 -19.37
CA THR A 157 21.44 0.98 -20.10
C THR A 157 20.05 0.59 -20.58
N PHE A 158 19.94 0.32 -21.88
CA PHE A 158 18.72 -0.11 -22.52
C PHE A 158 19.03 -1.32 -23.41
N ALA A 159 18.08 -2.24 -23.54
CA ALA A 159 18.11 -3.31 -24.52
C ALA A 159 16.76 -3.37 -25.24
N VAL A 160 16.78 -3.94 -26.44
CA VAL A 160 15.55 -4.22 -27.19
C VAL A 160 14.75 -5.29 -26.43
N ALA A 161 13.42 -5.24 -26.52
CA ALA A 161 12.56 -6.25 -25.90
C ALA A 161 12.97 -7.67 -26.35
N GLY A 162 13.27 -8.55 -25.38
CA GLY A 162 13.78 -9.89 -25.63
C GLY A 162 15.30 -10.05 -25.46
N GLU A 163 16.04 -8.95 -25.27
CA GLU A 163 17.48 -8.97 -25.01
C GLU A 163 17.80 -8.48 -23.58
N ILE A 164 18.88 -9.02 -23.01
CA ILE A 164 19.35 -8.62 -21.68
C ILE A 164 20.14 -7.31 -21.82
N ALA A 165 19.77 -6.30 -21.01
CA ALA A 165 20.49 -5.04 -20.94
C ALA A 165 21.97 -5.27 -20.52
N PRO A 166 22.96 -4.71 -21.22
CA PRO A 166 24.37 -4.92 -20.88
C PRO A 166 24.69 -4.38 -19.48
N GLY A 167 25.25 -5.24 -18.63
CA GLY A 167 25.63 -4.90 -17.25
C GLY A 167 26.77 -3.90 -17.15
#